data_AF-A0AA86ULT9-F1
#
_entry.id   AF-A0AA86ULT9-F1
#
_cell.length_a   1.000
_cell.length_b   1.000
_cell.length_c   1.000
_cell.angle_alpha   90.00
_cell.angle_beta   90.00
_cell.angle_gamma   90.00
#
_symmetry.space_group_name_H-M   'P 1'
#
loop_
_entity.id
_entity.type
_entity.pdbx_description
1 polymer ?
#
loop_
_entity_poly.entity_id
_entity_poly.type
_entity_poly.pdbx_seq_one_letter_code
_entity_poly.pdbx_strand_id
1 'polypeptide(L)'
;MNFNYDFFGEESDIDTYVKSEPNNSNEETQSTQTTSRVVRNQITNSISSTNTYADLFNAHTIPEGVIHALDGKYYMDVDFIIHNPSLAAEVAKQHKIMSQQKAKPVLHTHSGKEFHWTQDLSKMFAVACSAFGIKKVTPKQLQAVLPFEISRESVGSHLQKYRLKLLKLYNLSSTHDIQNQHLPNIEDPKIIMLRRLWADPQFNGYSTDDVKRLIEQ
;
A
#
# COMPACT_ATOMS: atom_id res chain seq x y z
N MET A 1 20.39 -14.59 7.31
CA MET A 1 20.00 -13.33 7.95
C MET A 1 18.47 -13.27 7.98
N ASN A 2 17.94 -13.33 9.21
CA ASN A 2 16.67 -12.84 9.74
C ASN A 2 15.38 -12.89 8.88
N PHE A 3 14.45 -13.73 9.33
CA PHE A 3 13.06 -13.32 9.52
C PHE A 3 12.65 -13.65 10.96
N ASN A 4 12.57 -12.62 11.80
CA ASN A 4 12.00 -12.71 13.13
C ASN A 4 10.49 -12.87 13.00
N TYR A 5 10.01 -14.06 13.33
CA TYR A 5 8.66 -14.32 13.82
C TYR A 5 8.63 -13.86 15.27
N ASP A 6 7.64 -13.05 15.67
CA ASP A 6 7.29 -12.94 17.08
C ASP A 6 5.77 -12.91 17.26
N PHE A 7 5.33 -13.90 18.03
CA PHE A 7 4.05 -14.08 18.69
C PHE A 7 2.94 -14.83 17.94
N PHE A 8 3.20 -16.14 17.84
CA PHE A 8 2.32 -17.30 17.63
C PHE A 8 1.87 -17.92 18.98
N GLY A 9 0.78 -18.69 18.93
CA GLY A 9 0.29 -19.65 19.94
C GLY A 9 -1.24 -19.64 19.98
N GLU A 10 -2.01 -20.71 19.77
CA GLU A 10 -1.79 -22.15 19.59
C GLU A 10 -2.76 -22.65 18.51
N GLU A 11 -2.30 -23.56 17.65
CA GLU A 11 -3.15 -24.46 16.88
C GLU A 11 -3.42 -25.70 17.74
N SER A 12 -4.69 -26.08 17.91
CA SER A 12 -5.06 -27.41 18.36
C SER A 12 -5.96 -28.04 17.29
N ASP A 13 -5.48 -29.17 16.78
CA ASP A 13 -6.10 -30.05 15.80
C ASP A 13 -7.56 -30.38 16.09
N ILE A 14 -8.43 -30.25 15.08
CA ILE A 14 -9.61 -31.11 14.97
C ILE A 14 -9.73 -31.57 13.52
N ASP A 15 -9.43 -32.84 13.35
CA ASP A 15 -9.54 -33.66 12.16
C ASP A 15 -11.01 -33.95 11.78
N THR A 16 -11.22 -34.15 10.47
CA THR A 16 -12.23 -35.03 9.85
C THR A 16 -13.72 -34.63 9.85
N TYR A 17 -14.28 -34.23 8.69
CA TYR A 17 -15.50 -34.86 8.13
C TYR A 17 -15.78 -34.56 6.63
N VAL A 18 -15.64 -35.62 5.82
CA VAL A 18 -16.49 -36.15 4.72
C VAL A 18 -17.00 -35.28 3.54
N LYS A 19 -16.64 -35.77 2.35
CA LYS A 19 -17.14 -35.55 0.97
C LYS A 19 -18.66 -35.54 0.76
N SER A 20 -19.10 -34.74 -0.22
CA SER A 20 -19.98 -35.22 -1.30
C SER A 20 -20.00 -34.24 -2.50
N GLU A 21 -19.76 -34.79 -3.69
CA GLU A 21 -19.97 -34.17 -5.01
C GLU A 21 -21.48 -33.95 -5.30
N PRO A 22 -21.84 -33.24 -6.38
CA PRO A 22 -22.11 -33.99 -7.62
C PRO A 22 -21.69 -33.30 -8.93
N ASN A 23 -21.41 -34.18 -9.90
CA ASN A 23 -21.46 -34.01 -11.36
C ASN A 23 -22.66 -33.19 -11.84
N ASN A 24 -22.48 -32.36 -12.87
CA ASN A 24 -23.15 -32.59 -14.16
C ASN A 24 -22.46 -31.84 -15.31
N SER A 25 -22.46 -32.51 -16.45
CA SER A 25 -21.75 -32.25 -17.69
C SER A 25 -22.69 -31.72 -18.80
N ASN A 26 -22.06 -31.28 -19.89
CA ASN A 26 -22.60 -31.05 -21.25
C ASN A 26 -23.41 -29.73 -21.42
N GLU A 27 -23.37 -29.01 -22.55
CA GLU A 27 -23.04 -29.38 -23.92
C GLU A 27 -22.74 -28.12 -24.79
N GLU A 28 -22.21 -28.41 -25.96
CA GLU A 28 -21.69 -27.61 -27.06
C GLU A 28 -22.77 -26.82 -27.83
N THR A 29 -22.45 -25.68 -28.46
CA THR A 29 -22.92 -25.31 -29.83
C THR A 29 -22.33 -24.00 -30.35
N GLN A 30 -22.26 -23.94 -31.68
CA GLN A 30 -21.42 -23.09 -32.52
C GLN A 30 -22.11 -21.80 -33.00
N SER A 31 -21.27 -20.90 -33.56
CA SER A 31 -21.53 -19.98 -34.69
C SER A 31 -22.29 -18.67 -34.43
N THR A 32 -21.63 -17.53 -34.68
CA THR A 32 -21.81 -16.71 -35.90
C THR A 32 -20.97 -15.43 -35.88
N GLN A 33 -20.65 -14.97 -37.10
CA GLN A 33 -19.85 -13.81 -37.50
C GLN A 33 -20.38 -12.47 -36.96
N THR A 34 -19.53 -11.43 -36.90
CA THR A 34 -19.76 -10.10 -37.56
C THR A 34 -18.66 -9.09 -37.18
N THR A 35 -17.87 -8.71 -38.19
CA THR A 35 -17.44 -7.35 -38.58
C THR A 35 -16.99 -6.34 -37.50
N SER A 36 -15.74 -5.88 -37.56
CA SER A 36 -15.42 -4.51 -38.02
C SER A 36 -13.93 -4.19 -38.02
N ARG A 37 -13.52 -3.57 -39.13
CA ARG A 37 -12.20 -3.03 -39.45
C ARG A 37 -11.79 -1.94 -38.47
N VAL A 38 -10.54 -1.98 -38.00
CA VAL A 38 -9.84 -0.79 -37.52
C VAL A 38 -8.55 -0.62 -38.30
N VAL A 39 -8.47 0.56 -38.91
CA VAL A 39 -7.42 1.11 -39.75
C VAL A 39 -6.09 1.14 -39.01
N ARG A 40 -5.01 0.62 -39.62
CA ARG A 40 -3.64 0.84 -39.17
C ARG A 40 -2.83 1.40 -40.34
N ASN A 41 -2.74 2.73 -40.39
CA ASN A 41 -1.86 3.43 -41.31
C ASN A 41 -0.41 3.06 -41.00
N GLN A 42 0.25 2.50 -42.01
CA GLN A 42 1.70 2.35 -42.04
C GLN A 42 2.27 3.71 -42.45
N ILE A 43 3.01 4.35 -41.55
CA ILE A 43 3.92 5.44 -41.90
C ILE A 43 5.32 4.82 -41.90
N THR A 44 5.79 4.49 -43.10
CA THR A 44 7.20 4.22 -43.36
C THR A 44 7.92 5.55 -43.48
N ASN A 45 8.55 6.00 -42.39
CA ASN A 45 9.56 7.05 -42.47
C ASN A 45 10.94 6.42 -42.48
N SER A 46 11.45 6.29 -43.70
CA SER A 46 12.86 6.12 -44.00
C SER A 46 13.60 7.36 -43.50
N ILE A 47 14.32 7.22 -42.38
CA ILE A 47 15.31 8.21 -41.97
C ILE A 47 16.66 7.51 -41.96
N SER A 48 17.39 7.71 -43.06
CA SER A 48 18.83 7.57 -43.08
C SER A 48 19.41 8.53 -42.04
N SER A 49 20.07 7.98 -41.03
CA SER A 49 20.98 8.74 -40.16
C SER A 49 22.10 7.80 -39.76
N THR A 50 23.07 7.69 -40.66
CA THR A 50 24.43 7.31 -40.29
C THR A 50 24.99 8.41 -39.41
N ASN A 51 25.03 8.19 -38.10
CA ASN A 51 26.05 8.73 -37.21
C ASN A 51 26.14 7.77 -36.02
N THR A 52 26.91 6.72 -36.24
CA THR A 52 27.31 5.72 -35.25
C THR A 52 28.16 6.38 -34.17
N TYR A 53 27.55 6.67 -33.02
CA TYR A 53 28.29 6.93 -31.76
C TYR A 53 29.06 5.70 -31.25
N ALA A 54 28.92 4.55 -31.93
CA ALA A 54 29.57 3.28 -31.58
C ALA A 54 31.10 3.28 -31.82
N ASP A 55 31.63 4.17 -32.68
CA ASP A 55 33.07 4.21 -32.98
C ASP A 55 33.91 5.03 -31.98
N LEU A 56 33.28 5.66 -30.97
CA LEU A 56 33.97 6.51 -30.00
C LEU A 56 34.51 5.77 -28.77
N PHE A 57 34.36 4.44 -28.71
CA PHE A 57 34.81 3.64 -27.56
C PHE A 57 36.33 3.57 -27.37
N ASN A 58 37.13 4.05 -28.35
CA ASN A 58 38.59 4.00 -28.29
C ASN A 58 39.31 5.35 -28.16
N ALA A 59 38.59 6.48 -28.11
CA ALA A 59 39.19 7.78 -27.87
C ALA A 59 38.66 8.34 -26.54
N HIS A 60 39.55 8.57 -25.58
CA HIS A 60 39.26 9.26 -24.31
C HIS A 60 38.94 10.76 -24.51
N THR A 61 38.32 11.12 -25.63
CA THR A 61 38.07 12.49 -26.03
C THR A 61 36.58 12.74 -25.93
N ILE A 62 36.18 13.58 -24.97
CA ILE A 62 34.78 14.00 -24.80
C ILE A 62 34.36 14.73 -26.08
N PRO A 63 33.24 14.34 -26.73
CA PRO A 63 32.80 15.00 -27.96
C PRO A 63 32.52 16.48 -27.69
N GLU A 64 32.99 17.34 -28.59
CA GLU A 64 32.76 18.78 -28.53
C GLU A 64 31.24 19.04 -28.59
N GLY A 65 30.71 19.80 -27.62
CA GLY A 65 29.28 20.10 -27.51
C GLY A 65 28.48 19.29 -26.49
N VAL A 66 29.08 18.31 -25.80
CA VAL A 66 28.38 17.50 -24.76
C VAL A 66 28.28 18.21 -23.41
N ILE A 67 29.23 19.11 -23.12
CA ILE A 67 29.27 19.88 -21.88
C ILE A 67 29.14 21.37 -22.20
N HIS A 68 28.17 22.03 -21.58
CA HIS A 68 27.97 23.47 -21.69
C HIS A 68 28.35 24.14 -20.37
N ALA A 69 29.24 25.13 -20.42
CA ALA A 69 29.55 25.97 -19.26
C ALA A 69 28.70 27.25 -19.32
N LEU A 70 27.80 27.42 -18.36
CA LEU A 70 26.96 28.63 -18.22
C LEU A 70 27.09 29.14 -16.78
N ASP A 71 27.45 30.40 -16.60
CA ASP A 71 27.59 31.07 -15.29
C ASP A 71 28.47 30.30 -14.27
N GLY A 72 29.58 29.73 -14.75
CA GLY A 72 30.50 28.96 -13.90
C GLY A 72 29.97 27.59 -13.47
N LYS A 73 28.85 27.13 -14.04
CA LYS A 73 28.30 25.79 -13.86
C LYS A 73 28.40 25.00 -15.15
N TYR A 74 28.71 23.72 -15.02
CA TYR A 74 28.78 22.78 -16.14
C TYR A 74 27.46 22.01 -16.24
N TYR A 75 26.91 21.94 -17.44
CA TYR A 75 25.70 21.21 -17.79
C TYR A 75 26.05 20.15 -18.83
N MET A 76 25.38 19.01 -18.78
CA MET A 76 25.59 17.90 -19.71
C MET A 76 24.30 17.62 -20.45
N ASP A 77 24.39 17.34 -21.74
CA ASP A 77 23.22 16.99 -22.56
C ASP A 77 22.55 15.72 -22.02
N VAL A 78 21.22 15.76 -21.92
CA VAL A 78 20.38 14.66 -21.43
C VAL A 78 20.45 13.47 -22.37
N ASP A 79 20.48 13.73 -23.68
CA ASP A 79 20.57 12.66 -24.68
C ASP A 79 21.90 11.91 -24.55
N PHE A 80 22.99 12.59 -24.20
CA PHE A 80 24.27 11.95 -23.93
C PHE A 80 24.22 11.05 -22.68
N ILE A 81 23.56 11.50 -21.61
CA ILE A 81 23.41 10.73 -20.36
C ILE A 81 22.64 9.43 -20.60
N ILE A 82 21.57 9.50 -21.39
CA ILE A 82 20.70 8.35 -21.68
C ILE A 82 21.44 7.29 -22.50
N HIS A 83 22.20 7.70 -23.51
CA HIS A 83 22.87 6.77 -24.41
C HIS A 83 24.24 6.29 -23.91
N ASN A 84 24.90 7.04 -23.02
CA ASN A 84 26.25 6.72 -22.52
C ASN A 84 26.38 6.94 -20.99
N PRO A 85 25.63 6.21 -20.15
CA PRO A 85 25.52 6.50 -18.71
C PRO A 85 26.85 6.37 -17.96
N SER A 86 27.70 5.40 -18.33
CA SER A 86 29.00 5.19 -17.68
C SER A 86 29.99 6.32 -17.96
N LEU A 87 30.03 6.81 -19.21
CA LEU A 87 30.90 7.91 -19.60
C LEU A 87 30.39 9.24 -19.03
N ALA A 88 29.08 9.45 -19.02
CA ALA A 88 28.44 10.58 -18.37
C ALA A 88 28.79 10.68 -16.88
N ALA A 89 28.83 9.55 -16.16
CA ALA A 89 29.22 9.53 -14.75
C ALA A 89 30.69 9.97 -14.55
N GLU A 90 31.59 9.57 -15.45
CA GLU A 90 33.01 9.93 -15.36
C GLU A 90 33.23 11.42 -15.69
N VAL A 91 32.57 11.92 -16.74
CA VAL A 91 32.60 13.33 -17.11
C VAL A 91 32.00 14.21 -16.01
N ALA A 92 30.91 13.77 -15.38
CA ALA A 92 30.29 14.49 -14.26
C ALA A 92 31.23 14.62 -13.05
N LYS A 93 32.03 13.58 -12.76
CA LYS A 93 33.05 13.62 -11.71
C LYS A 93 34.17 14.60 -12.05
N GLN A 94 34.69 14.54 -13.29
CA GLN A 94 35.79 15.40 -13.74
C GLN A 94 35.43 16.89 -13.70
N HIS A 95 34.22 17.25 -14.14
CA HIS A 95 33.78 18.64 -14.24
C HIS A 95 33.01 19.14 -13.01
N LYS A 96 32.95 18.36 -11.92
CA LYS A 96 32.13 18.65 -10.72
C LYS A 96 30.74 19.14 -11.12
N ILE A 97 30.10 18.45 -12.08
CA ILE A 97 28.72 18.73 -12.50
C ILE A 97 27.84 18.36 -11.30
N MET A 98 27.69 19.31 -10.37
CA MET A 98 26.89 19.12 -9.17
C MET A 98 25.45 18.96 -9.63
N SER A 99 24.86 17.80 -9.38
CA SER A 99 23.42 17.62 -9.40
C SER A 99 22.81 18.68 -8.47
N GLN A 100 22.28 19.78 -9.04
CA GLN A 100 21.58 20.82 -8.28
C GLN A 100 20.17 20.37 -7.87
N GLN A 101 19.97 19.07 -7.63
CA GLN A 101 18.96 18.66 -6.68
C GLN A 101 19.55 18.90 -5.29
N LYS A 102 19.53 20.17 -4.85
CA LYS A 102 19.38 20.44 -3.42
C LYS A 102 18.03 19.85 -3.03
N ALA A 103 17.98 18.53 -2.81
CA ALA A 103 17.06 17.98 -1.86
C ALA A 103 17.39 18.74 -0.57
N LYS A 104 16.57 19.74 -0.24
CA LYS A 104 16.53 20.22 1.13
C LYS A 104 16.46 18.94 1.96
N PRO A 105 17.37 18.69 2.91
CA PRO A 105 17.08 17.67 3.89
C PRO A 105 15.76 18.14 4.49
N VAL A 106 14.68 17.45 4.15
CA VAL A 106 13.45 17.53 4.92
C VAL A 106 13.93 16.98 6.24
N LEU A 107 14.30 17.89 7.14
CA LEU A 107 14.50 17.61 8.53
C LEU A 107 13.13 17.08 8.98
N HIS A 108 12.94 15.78 8.86
CA HIS A 108 11.95 15.08 9.65
C HIS A 108 12.43 15.24 11.09
N THR A 109 12.13 16.39 11.69
CA THR A 109 12.13 16.54 13.14
C THR A 109 10.94 15.77 13.69
N HIS A 110 10.96 14.46 13.49
CA HIS A 110 10.27 13.53 14.36
C HIS A 110 11.34 12.95 15.28
N SER A 111 11.85 13.76 16.21
CA SER A 111 12.50 13.22 17.42
C SER A 111 11.46 12.68 18.41
N GLY A 112 10.31 12.24 17.90
CA GLY A 112 9.22 11.66 18.67
C GLY A 112 9.39 10.16 18.62
N LYS A 113 9.63 9.55 19.78
CA LYS A 113 9.60 8.10 20.01
C LYS A 113 8.46 7.48 19.20
N GLU A 114 8.79 6.57 18.28
CA GLU A 114 7.80 5.94 17.41
C GLU A 114 6.70 5.29 18.27
N PHE A 115 5.44 5.53 17.92
CA PHE A 115 4.31 4.90 18.60
C PHE A 115 4.23 3.42 18.20
N HIS A 116 4.17 2.53 19.19
CA HIS A 116 4.08 1.09 18.98
C HIS A 116 2.73 0.57 19.47
N TRP A 117 2.02 -0.17 18.61
CA TRP A 117 0.77 -0.83 18.96
C TRP A 117 1.06 -2.06 19.82
N THR A 118 0.95 -1.91 21.14
CA THR A 118 0.98 -3.05 22.06
C THR A 118 -0.35 -3.82 22.00
N GLN A 119 -0.35 -5.06 22.52
CA GLN A 119 -1.54 -5.90 22.52
C GLN A 119 -2.73 -5.22 23.21
N ASP A 120 -2.50 -4.53 24.32
CA ASP A 120 -3.57 -3.86 25.09
C ASP A 120 -4.13 -2.64 24.36
N LEU A 121 -3.28 -1.85 23.70
CA LEU A 121 -3.72 -0.74 22.85
C LEU A 121 -4.54 -1.25 21.66
N SER A 122 -4.14 -2.38 21.07
CA SER A 122 -4.89 -3.04 20.01
C SER A 122 -6.23 -3.60 20.49
N LYS A 123 -6.34 -4.11 21.72
CA LYS A 123 -7.61 -4.53 22.32
C LYS A 123 -8.55 -3.34 22.51
N MET A 124 -8.07 -2.24 23.11
CA MET A 124 -8.86 -1.00 23.25
C MET A 124 -9.32 -0.46 21.90
N PHE A 125 -8.43 -0.47 20.91
CA PHE A 125 -8.76 -0.10 19.53
C PHE A 125 -9.87 -0.99 18.94
N ALA A 126 -9.78 -2.31 19.13
CA ALA A 126 -10.78 -3.25 18.64
C ALA A 126 -12.15 -3.01 19.30
N VAL A 127 -12.19 -2.74 20.61
CA VAL A 127 -13.42 -2.37 21.33
C VAL A 127 -14.02 -1.10 20.76
N ALA A 128 -13.21 -0.04 20.58
CA ALA A 128 -13.65 1.23 20.01
C ALA A 128 -14.23 1.07 18.58
N CYS A 129 -13.53 0.33 17.72
CA CYS A 129 -13.98 0.06 16.35
C CYS A 129 -15.30 -0.72 16.33
N SER A 130 -15.41 -1.72 17.20
CA SER A 130 -16.60 -2.56 17.31
C SER A 130 -17.78 -1.75 17.85
N ALA A 131 -17.55 -0.84 18.79
CA ALA A 131 -18.59 0.00 19.38
C ALA A 131 -19.18 1.03 18.39
N PHE A 132 -18.34 1.65 17.55
CA PHE A 132 -18.81 2.54 16.48
C PHE A 132 -19.43 1.80 15.29
N GLY A 133 -18.98 0.58 15.02
CA GLY A 133 -19.31 -0.17 13.81
C GLY A 133 -18.16 -0.10 12.79
N ILE A 134 -17.58 -1.27 12.54
CA ILE A 134 -16.33 -1.44 11.77
C ILE A 134 -16.44 -0.86 10.35
N LYS A 135 -17.63 -0.92 9.75
CA LYS A 135 -17.85 -0.44 8.38
C LYS A 135 -17.73 1.08 8.25
N LYS A 136 -18.31 1.82 9.19
CA LYS A 136 -18.46 3.29 9.09
C LYS A 136 -17.43 4.07 9.91
N VAL A 137 -16.77 3.42 10.87
CA VAL A 137 -15.81 4.10 11.75
C VAL A 137 -14.68 4.77 10.96
N THR A 138 -14.31 5.97 11.39
CA THR A 138 -13.25 6.77 10.77
C THR A 138 -12.05 6.95 11.72
N PRO A 139 -10.83 7.17 11.19
CA PRO A 139 -9.65 7.41 12.03
C PRO A 139 -9.79 8.60 12.97
N LYS A 140 -10.52 9.65 12.53
CA LYS A 140 -10.77 10.85 13.35
C LYS A 140 -11.61 10.53 14.59
N GLN A 141 -12.64 9.70 14.45
CA GLN A 141 -13.49 9.29 15.58
C GLN A 141 -12.70 8.44 16.57
N LEU A 142 -11.90 7.49 16.07
CA LEU A 142 -11.08 6.62 16.92
C LEU A 142 -10.01 7.42 17.67
N GLN A 143 -9.31 8.32 16.99
CA GLN A 143 -8.33 9.20 17.63
C GLN A 143 -8.94 10.04 18.77
N ALA A 144 -10.20 10.45 18.64
CA ALA A 144 -10.87 11.28 19.65
C ALA A 144 -11.32 10.52 20.90
N VAL A 145 -11.41 9.18 20.86
CA VAL A 145 -11.89 8.36 21.99
C VAL A 145 -10.81 7.50 22.63
N LEU A 146 -9.69 7.25 21.94
CA LEU A 146 -8.59 6.49 22.52
C LEU A 146 -7.87 7.35 23.59
N PRO A 147 -7.54 6.77 24.76
CA PRO A 147 -7.02 7.55 25.89
C PRO A 147 -5.54 7.92 25.76
N PHE A 148 -4.90 7.62 24.63
CA PHE A 148 -3.47 7.80 24.41
C PHE A 148 -3.20 8.70 23.21
N GLU A 149 -2.10 9.45 23.26
CA GLU A 149 -1.69 10.32 22.17
C GLU A 149 -1.22 9.49 20.98
N ILE A 150 -1.97 9.61 19.87
CA ILE A 150 -1.65 8.94 18.62
C ILE A 150 -2.02 9.84 17.44
N SER A 151 -1.21 9.78 16.38
CA SER A 151 -1.49 10.51 15.14
C SER A 151 -2.67 9.87 14.39
N ARG A 152 -3.44 10.71 13.70
CA ARG A 152 -4.57 10.27 12.87
C ARG A 152 -4.11 9.29 11.80
N GLU A 153 -2.92 9.50 11.28
CA GLU A 153 -2.26 8.69 10.25
C GLU A 153 -1.98 7.28 10.78
N SER A 154 -1.42 7.17 11.99
CA SER A 154 -1.15 5.86 12.62
C SER A 154 -2.44 5.08 12.89
N VAL A 155 -3.48 5.76 13.41
CA VAL A 155 -4.83 5.18 13.57
C VAL A 155 -5.39 4.71 12.23
N GLY A 156 -5.24 5.51 11.17
CA GLY A 156 -5.69 5.17 9.82
C GLY A 156 -5.01 3.92 9.26
N SER A 157 -3.68 3.85 9.36
CA SER A 157 -2.93 2.67 8.96
C SER A 157 -3.31 1.43 9.76
N HIS A 158 -3.53 1.57 11.08
CA HIS A 158 -3.97 0.46 11.93
C HIS A 158 -5.39 0.00 11.57
N LEU A 159 -6.33 0.92 11.35
CA LEU A 159 -7.70 0.62 10.92
C LEU A 159 -7.74 -0.10 9.57
N GLN A 160 -6.89 0.31 8.62
CA GLN A 160 -6.78 -0.36 7.33
C GLN A 160 -6.31 -1.81 7.51
N LYS A 161 -5.21 -2.03 8.23
CA LYS A 161 -4.71 -3.38 8.54
C LYS A 161 -5.75 -4.23 9.28
N TYR A 162 -6.47 -3.61 10.21
CA TYR A 162 -7.53 -4.27 10.96
C TYR A 162 -8.68 -4.75 10.06
N ARG A 163 -9.17 -3.91 9.14
CA ARG A 163 -10.18 -4.32 8.14
C ARG A 163 -9.68 -5.44 7.23
N LEU A 164 -8.41 -5.38 6.79
CA LEU A 164 -7.78 -6.45 6.01
C LEU A 164 -7.65 -7.76 6.79
N LYS A 165 -7.43 -7.71 8.10
CA LYS A 165 -7.43 -8.91 8.95
C LYS A 165 -8.82 -9.53 9.01
N LEU A 166 -9.87 -8.73 9.14
CA LEU A 166 -11.25 -9.21 9.17
C LEU A 166 -11.67 -9.82 7.83
N LEU A 167 -11.25 -9.23 6.72
CA LEU A 167 -11.43 -9.81 5.39
C LEU A 167 -10.94 -11.26 5.32
N LYS A 168 -9.73 -11.52 5.82
CA LYS A 168 -9.16 -12.87 5.89
C LYS A 168 -9.93 -13.77 6.85
N LEU A 169 -10.27 -13.26 8.04
CA LEU A 169 -10.97 -14.04 9.07
C LEU A 169 -12.37 -14.51 8.61
N TYR A 170 -13.05 -13.70 7.81
CA TYR A 170 -14.40 -13.97 7.32
C TYR A 170 -14.45 -14.40 5.85
N ASN A 171 -13.29 -14.68 5.22
CA ASN A 171 -13.17 -15.06 3.81
C ASN A 171 -13.94 -14.14 2.84
N LEU A 172 -13.82 -12.83 3.05
CA LEU A 172 -14.49 -11.81 2.24
C LEU A 172 -13.60 -11.39 1.06
N SER A 173 -14.22 -10.95 -0.03
CA SER A 173 -13.51 -10.51 -1.24
C SER A 173 -13.10 -9.04 -1.18
N SER A 174 -13.92 -8.18 -0.55
CA SER A 174 -13.70 -6.72 -0.53
C SER A 174 -14.01 -6.09 0.83
N THR A 175 -13.33 -4.98 1.14
CA THR A 175 -13.60 -4.19 2.37
C THR A 175 -15.04 -3.70 2.47
N HIS A 176 -15.75 -3.58 1.35
CA HIS A 176 -17.16 -3.19 1.30
C HIS A 176 -18.11 -4.26 1.85
N ASP A 177 -17.69 -5.52 1.81
CA ASP A 177 -18.46 -6.67 2.29
C ASP A 177 -18.41 -6.79 3.82
N ILE A 178 -17.54 -6.02 4.48
CA ILE A 178 -17.43 -5.98 5.94
C ILE A 178 -18.74 -5.42 6.53
N GLN A 179 -19.37 -6.22 7.38
CA GLN A 179 -20.52 -5.84 8.19
C GLN A 179 -20.09 -5.58 9.64
N ASN A 180 -20.93 -4.86 10.39
CA ASN A 180 -20.62 -4.54 11.80
C ASN A 180 -20.62 -5.77 12.71
N GLN A 181 -21.19 -6.89 12.27
CA GLN A 181 -21.16 -8.18 12.95
C GLN A 181 -19.82 -8.91 12.79
N HIS A 182 -18.97 -8.51 11.84
CA HIS A 182 -17.65 -9.11 11.60
C HIS A 182 -16.63 -8.63 12.64
N LEU A 183 -16.82 -9.04 13.89
CA LEU A 183 -15.96 -8.69 15.02
C LEU A 183 -14.76 -9.63 15.12
N PRO A 184 -13.64 -9.22 15.73
CA PRO A 184 -12.49 -10.11 15.89
C PRO A 184 -12.82 -11.18 16.94
N ASN A 185 -12.15 -12.34 16.84
CA ASN A 185 -12.24 -13.37 17.86
C ASN A 185 -11.29 -13.05 19.02
N ILE A 186 -11.66 -12.05 19.83
CA ILE A 186 -10.92 -11.64 21.03
C ILE A 186 -11.81 -11.95 22.22
N GLU A 187 -11.26 -12.64 23.22
CA GLU A 187 -11.92 -12.92 24.51
C GLU A 187 -11.93 -11.68 25.40
N ASP A 188 -12.60 -10.64 24.94
CA ASP A 188 -12.85 -9.43 25.71
C ASP A 188 -14.35 -9.35 26.01
N PRO A 189 -14.77 -9.21 27.30
CA PRO A 189 -16.17 -9.13 27.68
C PRO A 189 -16.95 -8.04 26.93
N LYS A 190 -16.31 -6.91 26.62
CA LYS A 190 -16.91 -5.79 25.88
C LYS A 190 -17.15 -6.18 24.42
N ILE A 191 -16.20 -6.89 23.79
CA ILE A 191 -16.38 -7.41 22.42
C ILE A 191 -17.52 -8.43 22.37
N ILE A 192 -17.62 -9.33 23.35
CA ILE A 192 -18.71 -10.32 23.44
C ILE A 192 -20.06 -9.62 23.59
N MET A 193 -20.14 -8.61 24.47
CA MET A 193 -21.33 -7.76 24.62
C MET A 193 -21.70 -7.06 23.30
N LEU A 194 -20.73 -6.43 22.64
CA LEU A 194 -20.94 -5.75 21.36
C LEU A 194 -21.42 -6.70 20.27
N ARG A 195 -20.96 -7.95 20.26
CA ARG A 195 -21.44 -8.99 19.33
C ARG A 195 -22.94 -9.22 19.49
N ARG A 196 -23.44 -9.24 20.74
CA ARG A 196 -24.88 -9.38 21.03
C ARG A 196 -25.66 -8.14 20.62
N LEU A 197 -25.13 -6.94 20.85
CA LEU A 197 -25.79 -5.69 20.44
C LEU A 197 -25.91 -5.57 18.92
N TRP A 198 -24.87 -5.92 18.17
CA TRP A 198 -24.91 -5.92 16.71
C TRP A 198 -25.77 -7.04 16.10
N ALA A 199 -26.24 -7.99 16.91
CA ALA A 199 -27.27 -8.93 16.48
C ALA A 199 -28.66 -8.28 16.42
N ASP A 200 -28.89 -7.18 17.14
CA ASP A 200 -30.12 -6.40 17.07
C ASP A 200 -30.08 -5.43 15.88
N PRO A 201 -31.00 -5.53 14.90
CA PRO A 201 -31.09 -4.62 13.76
C PRO A 201 -31.35 -3.15 14.14
N GLN A 202 -31.88 -2.89 15.34
CA GLN A 202 -32.14 -1.52 15.81
C GLN A 202 -30.87 -0.83 16.35
N PHE A 203 -29.83 -1.61 16.66
CA PHE A 203 -28.57 -1.07 17.15
C PHE A 203 -27.75 -0.46 16.01
N ASN A 204 -27.43 0.83 16.14
CA ASN A 204 -26.71 1.59 15.12
C ASN A 204 -25.28 1.98 15.53
N GLY A 205 -24.77 1.38 16.61
CA GLY A 205 -23.50 1.75 17.23
C GLY A 205 -23.65 2.79 18.34
N TYR A 206 -22.57 2.98 19.09
CA TYR A 206 -22.49 3.91 20.20
C TYR A 206 -22.14 5.35 19.76
N SER A 207 -22.57 6.33 20.56
CA SER A 207 -22.11 7.71 20.42
C SER A 207 -20.64 7.86 20.83
N THR A 208 -19.99 8.97 20.48
CA THR A 208 -18.57 9.19 20.83
C THR A 208 -18.36 9.17 22.35
N ASP A 209 -19.28 9.75 23.11
CA ASP A 209 -19.19 9.80 24.57
C ASP A 209 -19.45 8.43 25.22
N ASP A 210 -20.37 7.63 24.66
CA ASP A 210 -20.59 6.26 25.12
C ASP A 210 -19.36 5.38 24.88
N VAL A 211 -18.69 5.54 23.73
CA VAL A 211 -17.46 4.78 23.43
C VAL A 211 -16.34 5.15 24.39
N LYS A 212 -16.18 6.44 24.74
CA LYS A 212 -15.20 6.86 25.74
C LYS A 212 -15.46 6.19 27.09
N ARG A 213 -16.71 6.27 27.58
CA ARG A 213 -17.12 5.61 28.82
C ARG A 213 -16.86 4.10 28.79
N LEU A 214 -17.13 3.45 27.65
CA LEU A 214 -16.90 2.02 27.49
C LEU A 214 -15.42 1.65 27.55
N ILE A 215 -14.51 2.49 27.04
CA ILE A 215 -13.06 2.22 27.03
C ILE A 215 -12.45 2.48 28.42
N GLU A 216 -12.93 3.49 29.14
CA GLU A 216 -12.41 3.90 30.45
C GLU A 216 -12.80 2.96 31.61
N GLN A 217 -13.88 2.18 31.46
CA GLN A 217 -14.33 1.18 32.44
C GLN A 217 -13.47 -0.09 32.44
#